data_AF-A0ABD0N2F4-F1
#
_entry.id   AF-A0ABD0N2F4-F1
#
_cell.length_a   1.000
_cell.length_b   1.000
_cell.length_c   1.000
_cell.angle_alpha   90.00
_cell.angle_beta   90.00
_cell.angle_gamma   90.00
#
_symmetry.space_group_name_H-M   'P 1'
#
loop_
_entity.id
_entity.type
_entity.pdbx_description
1 polymer ?
#
loop_
_entity_poly.entity_id
_entity_poly.type
_entity_poly.pdbx_seq_one_letter_code
_entity_poly.pdbx_strand_id
1 'polypeptide(L)' 'GVQLHVEEIALSTEAQVRKLEVIMTALNESLELNENETKWSVKLIHSRDLLATLHLLVAMVKRFQPDLVLPAVSVEIV' A
#
# COMPACT_ATOMS: atom_id res chain seq x y z
N GLY A 1 -8.31 1.69 -15.58
CA GLY A 1 -7.12 1.21 -14.83
C GLY A 1 -5.97 2.16 -15.08
N VAL A 2 -5.06 2.31 -14.12
CA VAL A 2 -3.86 3.14 -14.27
C VAL A 2 -2.73 2.29 -14.83
N GLN A 3 -2.09 2.74 -15.91
CA GLN A 3 -0.90 2.08 -16.44
C GLN A 3 0.35 2.68 -15.81
N LEU A 4 1.13 1.85 -15.12
CA LEU A 4 2.39 2.25 -14.51
C LEU A 4 3.56 1.76 -15.36
N HIS A 5 4.46 2.68 -15.70
CA HIS A 5 5.69 2.35 -16.42
C HIS A 5 6.73 1.87 -15.41
N VAL A 6 6.60 0.63 -14.96
CA VAL A 6 7.54 -0.04 -14.06
C VAL A 6 8.11 -1.28 -14.72
N GLU A 7 9.35 -1.62 -14.38
CA GLU A 7 9.99 -2.86 -14.83
C GLU A 7 9.14 -4.07 -14.42
N GLU A 8 8.92 -5.02 -15.32
CA GLU A 8 8.11 -6.21 -15.04
C GLU A 8 8.74 -7.05 -13.92
N ILE A 9 10.06 -7.22 -13.96
CA ILE A 9 10.85 -7.95 -12.97
C ILE A 9 11.91 -7.02 -12.39
N ALA A 10 11.96 -6.92 -11.06
CA ALA A 10 12.99 -6.19 -10.33
C ALA A 10 13.94 -7.18 -9.63
N LEU A 11 15.13 -7.37 -10.21
CA LEU A 11 16.09 -8.41 -9.80
C LEU A 11 17.04 -7.97 -8.67
N SER A 12 17.12 -6.68 -8.35
CA SER A 12 17.89 -6.15 -7.23
C SER A 12 16.99 -5.47 -6.20
N THR A 13 17.49 -5.33 -4.97
CA THR A 13 16.80 -4.60 -3.89
C THR A 13 16.51 -3.16 -4.30
N GLU A 14 17.47 -2.48 -4.93
CA GLU A 14 17.32 -1.11 -5.40
C GLU A 14 16.24 -1.00 -6.47
N ALA A 15 16.18 -1.96 -7.40
CA ALA A 15 15.13 -2.02 -8.41
C ALA A 15 13.75 -2.27 -7.79
N GLN A 16 13.68 -3.12 -6.75
CA GLN A 16 12.44 -3.37 -6.02
C GLN A 16 11.94 -2.12 -5.29
N VAL A 17 12.83 -1.40 -4.61
CA VAL A 17 12.50 -0.13 -3.94
C VAL A 17 12.01 0.90 -4.95
N ARG A 18 12.73 1.10 -6.06
CA ARG A 18 12.34 2.06 -7.10
C ARG A 18 11.00 1.71 -7.75
N LYS A 19 10.76 0.43 -8.03
CA LYS A 19 9.46 -0.05 -8.53
C LYS A 19 8.35 0.24 -7.53
N LEU A 20 8.61 0.00 -6.25
CA LEU A 20 7.66 0.25 -5.18
C LEU A 20 7.38 1.75 -4.99
N GLU A 21 8.38 2.63 -5.14
CA GLU A 21 8.18 4.09 -5.12
C GLU A 21 7.13 4.52 -6.15
N VAL A 22 7.29 4.10 -7.41
CA VAL A 22 6.35 4.43 -8.49
C VAL A 22 4.94 3.91 -8.20
N ILE A 23 4.83 2.67 -7.70
CA ILE A 23 3.53 2.08 -7.34
C ILE A 23 2.89 2.86 -6.18
N MET A 24 3.65 3.17 -5.13
CA MET A 24 3.13 3.84 -3.94
C MET A 24 2.71 5.28 -4.23
N THR A 25 3.43 6.01 -5.09
CA THR A 25 3.02 7.36 -5.53
C THR A 25 1.67 7.31 -6.23
N ALA A 26 1.53 6.45 -7.25
CA ALA A 26 0.27 6.33 -7.99
C ALA A 26 -0.88 5.82 -7.11
N LEU A 27 -0.57 4.92 -6.16
CA LEU A 27 -1.56 4.41 -5.23
C LEU A 27 -2.04 5.50 -4.27
N ASN A 28 -1.14 6.29 -3.68
CA ASN A 28 -1.49 7.40 -2.79
C ASN A 28 -2.38 8.44 -3.51
N GLU A 29 -2.07 8.78 -4.76
CA GLU A 29 -2.91 9.64 -5.60
C GLU A 29 -4.31 9.03 -5.80
N SER A 30 -4.39 7.73 -6.11
CA SER A 30 -5.67 7.04 -6.32
C SER A 30 -6.52 6.90 -5.04
N LEU A 31 -5.85 6.83 -3.88
CA LEU A 31 -6.50 6.77 -2.58
C LEU A 31 -6.97 8.15 -2.10
N GLU A 32 -6.56 9.24 -2.78
CA GLU A 32 -6.86 10.63 -2.40
C GLU A 32 -6.43 10.96 -0.95
N LEU A 33 -5.34 10.33 -0.50
CA LEU A 33 -4.83 10.50 0.86
C LEU A 33 -3.74 11.55 0.90
N ASN A 34 -3.79 12.42 1.91
CA ASN A 34 -2.68 13.33 2.19
C ASN A 34 -1.52 12.54 2.80
N GLU A 35 -0.27 12.84 2.44
CA GLU A 35 0.91 12.12 2.95
C GLU A 35 0.95 12.05 4.48
N ASN A 36 0.47 13.09 5.16
CA ASN A 36 0.39 13.19 6.62
C ASN A 36 -0.58 12.20 7.28
N GLU A 37 -1.52 11.63 6.52
CA GLU A 37 -2.54 10.69 7.01
C GLU A 37 -2.13 9.23 6.78
N THR A 38 -1.12 9.01 5.94
CA THR A 38 -0.68 7.65 5.59
C THR A 38 0.16 7.03 6.69
N LYS A 39 -0.15 5.77 7.05
CA LYS A 39 0.57 4.99 8.07
C LYS A 39 1.58 4.03 7.45
N TRP A 40 1.98 4.28 6.20
CA TRP A 40 2.90 3.46 5.43
C TRP A 40 3.93 4.33 4.74
N SER A 41 5.06 3.73 4.39
CA SER A 41 6.06 4.32 3.50
C SER A 41 6.65 3.20 2.64
N VAL A 42 7.32 3.56 1.54
CA VAL A 42 8.05 2.60 0.71
C VAL A 42 8.97 1.74 1.56
N LYS A 43 9.69 2.34 2.52
CA LYS A 43 10.56 1.61 3.44
C LYS A 43 9.80 0.57 4.27
N LEU A 44 8.68 0.96 4.89
CA LEU A 44 7.88 0.05 5.73
C LEU A 44 7.28 -1.09 4.92
N ILE A 45 6.77 -0.80 3.72
CA ILE A 45 6.18 -1.81 2.84
C ILE A 45 7.27 -2.75 2.31
N HIS A 46 8.42 -2.22 1.88
CA HIS A 46 9.54 -3.02 1.41
C HIS A 46 10.10 -3.93 2.52
N SER A 47 10.15 -3.43 3.77
CA SER A 47 10.55 -4.23 4.93
C SER A 47 9.46 -5.18 5.45
N ARG A 48 8.32 -5.27 4.76
CA ARG A 48 7.17 -6.13 5.13
C ARG A 48 6.64 -5.82 6.53
N ASP A 49 6.62 -4.55 6.91
CA ASP A 49 5.98 -4.12 8.14
C ASP A 49 4.49 -4.50 8.10
N LEU A 50 4.09 -5.35 9.03
CA LEU A 50 2.75 -5.94 9.04
C LEU A 50 1.68 -4.86 9.19
N LEU A 51 1.89 -3.91 10.10
CA LEU A 51 0.90 -2.90 10.43
C LEU A 51 0.74 -1.90 9.28
N ALA A 52 1.83 -1.48 8.65
CA ALA A 52 1.80 -0.63 7.47
C ALA A 52 1.09 -1.34 6.29
N THR A 53 1.40 -2.62 6.07
CA THR A 53 0.77 -3.43 5.01
C THR A 53 -0.73 -3.56 5.24
N LEU A 54 -1.17 -3.86 6.47
CA LEU A 54 -2.59 -3.93 6.82
C LEU A 54 -3.31 -2.59 6.65
N HIS A 55 -2.73 -1.48 7.10
CA HIS A 55 -3.33 -0.16 6.92
C HIS A 55 -3.50 0.19 5.44
N LEU A 56 -2.50 -0.13 4.60
CA LEU A 56 -2.58 0.09 3.16
C LEU A 56 -3.70 -0.75 2.53
N LEU A 57 -3.77 -2.05 2.84
CA LEU A 57 -4.82 -2.93 2.33
C LEU A 57 -6.22 -2.45 2.74
N VAL A 58 -6.40 -2.06 4.00
CA VAL A 58 -7.68 -1.52 4.49
C VAL A 58 -8.05 -0.22 3.77
N ALA A 59 -7.09 0.69 3.53
CA ALA A 59 -7.32 1.89 2.76
C ALA A 59 -7.77 1.58 1.32
N MET A 60 -7.12 0.61 0.67
CA MET A 60 -7.50 0.14 -0.67
C MET A 60 -8.92 -0.44 -0.69
N VAL A 61 -9.28 -1.31 0.27
CA VAL A 61 -10.62 -1.88 0.32
C VAL A 61 -11.68 -0.79 0.57
N LYS A 62 -11.41 0.18 1.44
CA LYS A 62 -12.32 1.30 1.68
C LYS A 62 -12.52 2.17 0.44
N ARG A 63 -11.45 2.45 -0.32
CA ARG A 63 -11.49 3.33 -1.50
C ARG A 63 -12.13 2.66 -2.73
N PHE A 64 -11.77 1.41 -2.99
CA PHE A 64 -12.17 0.70 -4.21
C PHE A 64 -13.43 -0.15 -4.03
N GLN A 65 -13.83 -0.40 -2.78
CA GLN A 65 -15.01 -1.21 -2.45
C GLN A 65 -15.13 -2.49 -3.29
N PRO A 66 -14.08 -3.32 -3.34
CA PRO A 66 -14.17 -4.61 -4.01
C PRO A 66 -15.27 -5.46 -3.36
N ASP A 67 -15.77 -6.46 -4.10
CA ASP A 67 -16.69 -7.46 -3.56
C ASP A 67 -15.94 -8.37 -2.56
N LEU A 68 -15.71 -7.82 -1.37
CA LEU A 68 -14.98 -8.40 -0.27
C LEU A 68 -15.61 -7.94 1.04
N VAL A 69 -16.05 -8.89 1.86
CA VAL A 69 -16.53 -8.59 3.21
C VAL A 69 -15.33 -8.39 4.13
N LEU A 70 -15.14 -7.16 4.63
CA LEU A 70 -14.12 -6.90 5.65
C LEU A 70 -14.53 -7.57 6.97
N PRO A 71 -13.61 -8.30 7.64
CA PRO A 71 -13.89 -8.83 8.95
C PRO A 71 -14.09 -7.68 9.95
N ALA A 72 -15.07 -7.82 10.85
CA ALA A 72 -15.23 -6.93 11.98
C ALA A 72 -14.11 -7.24 13.00
N VAL A 73 -13.00 -6.51 12.93
CA VAL A 73 -11.87 -6.71 13.85
C VAL A 73 -12.02 -5.78 15.05
N SER A 74 -12.32 -6.34 16.22
CA SER A 74 -12.17 -5.66 17.51
C SER A 74 -10.81 -6.05 18.11
N VAL A 75 -9.92 -5.08 18.30
CA VAL A 75 -8.65 -5.31 19.01
C VAL A 75 -8.90 -5.01 20.48
N GLU A 76 -8.98 -6.05 21.31
CA GLU A 76 -8.83 -5.91 22.76
C GLU A 76 -7.36 -5.66 23.07
N ILE A 77 -7.07 -4.55 23.76
CA ILE A 77 -5.75 -4.27 24.30
C ILE A 77 -5.70 -4.97 25.65
N VAL A 78 -4.96 -6.08 25.73
CA VAL A 78 -4.70 -6.83 26.98
C VAL A 78 -3.40 -6.33 27.62
#